data_AF-A0A8C0WAB1-F1
#
_entry.id   AF-A0A8C0WAB1-F1
#
_cell.length_a   1.000
_cell.length_b   1.000
_cell.length_c   1.000
_cell.angle_alpha   90.00
_cell.angle_beta   90.00
_cell.angle_gamma   90.00
#
_symmetry.space_group_name_H-M   'P 1'
#
loop_
_entity.id
_entity.type
_entity.pdbx_description
1 polymer ?
#
loop_
_entity_poly.entity_id
_entity_poly.type
_entity_poly.pdbx_seq_one_letter_code
_entity_poly.pdbx_strand_id
1 'polypeptide(L)'
;MENQTLSQSSRELIFTRWEAWQGCNRCGEPGERKRLGYCYIKRPLEDPVPCGLYLGEMKDWFSRLQPELQVEACHVQCGDYRPSRVHYVSFDNFRLMEESESLWLTCPVASIYRPVNWEANSIPLTWHDQLSGQDFSYFLDQSTGGKQLKIFWQATYKCFVEQELMVQFNPEARPEMLEAQRMAMLEAQGAGEVTARSGKADSVLKQLMLMLLVVTTLALVGLLFKVLCPAQGKRSNQILLVK
;
A
#
# COMPACT_ATOMS: atom_id res chain seq x y z
N MET A 1 28.46 7.94 25.11
CA MET A 1 27.98 6.57 25.39
C MET A 1 28.93 5.62 24.71
N GLU A 2 29.63 4.79 25.49
CA GLU A 2 30.54 3.75 24.99
C GLU A 2 29.72 2.63 24.33
N ASN A 3 30.19 2.12 23.19
CA ASN A 3 29.63 0.93 22.54
C ASN A 3 29.80 -0.26 23.50
N GLN A 4 28.68 -0.80 24.00
CA GLN A 4 28.71 -1.96 24.88
C GLN A 4 28.77 -3.23 24.02
N THR A 5 29.90 -3.91 24.07
CA THR A 5 30.11 -5.21 23.42
C THR A 5 29.90 -6.31 24.45
N LEU A 6 28.91 -7.19 24.24
CA LEU A 6 28.72 -8.37 25.08
C LEU A 6 29.34 -9.59 24.38
N SER A 7 30.36 -10.17 25.01
CA SER A 7 30.94 -11.45 24.60
C SER A 7 30.22 -12.56 25.35
N GLN A 8 29.40 -13.35 24.65
CA GLN A 8 28.61 -14.43 25.27
C GLN A 8 29.29 -15.80 25.17
N SER A 9 30.22 -15.96 24.23
CA SER A 9 31.19 -17.06 24.16
C SER A 9 32.38 -16.55 23.33
N SER A 10 33.56 -17.18 23.44
CA SER A 10 34.83 -16.71 22.86
C SER A 10 34.89 -16.58 21.33
N ARG A 11 33.75 -16.68 20.62
CA ARG A 11 33.64 -16.62 19.17
C ARG A 11 32.55 -15.68 18.63
N GLU A 12 31.73 -15.05 19.47
CA GLU A 12 30.59 -14.25 18.96
C GLU A 12 30.58 -12.86 19.61
N LEU A 13 30.54 -11.84 18.77
CA LEU A 13 30.55 -10.42 19.15
C LEU A 13 29.13 -9.85 18.96
N ILE A 14 28.48 -9.49 20.06
CA ILE A 14 27.20 -8.76 20.03
C ILE A 14 27.48 -7.27 20.19
N PHE A 15 26.96 -6.46 19.29
CA PHE A 15 27.17 -5.01 19.30
C PHE A 15 25.98 -4.25 18.70
N THR A 16 25.86 -2.98 19.06
CA THR A 16 24.87 -2.06 18.49
C THR A 16 25.44 -1.39 17.24
N ARG A 17 24.77 -1.59 16.10
CA ARG A 17 25.04 -0.85 14.87
C ARG A 17 24.13 0.38 14.83
N TRP A 18 24.73 1.55 14.88
CA TRP A 18 24.02 2.82 14.82
C TRP A 18 23.75 3.23 13.38
N GLU A 19 22.51 3.65 13.13
CA GLU A 19 22.11 4.27 11.88
C GLU A 19 22.58 5.74 11.83
N ALA A 20 22.43 6.36 10.65
CA ALA A 20 22.71 7.77 10.47
C ALA A 20 21.83 8.64 11.38
N TRP A 21 22.34 9.82 11.74
CA TRP A 21 21.54 10.84 12.39
C TRP A 21 20.46 11.34 11.44
N GLN A 22 19.24 11.48 11.97
CA GLN A 22 18.16 12.19 11.30
C GLN A 22 18.50 13.66 11.06
N GLY A 23 17.76 14.27 10.13
CA GLY A 23 17.71 15.72 10.00
C GLY A 23 17.26 16.38 11.30
N CYS A 24 17.73 17.60 11.54
CA CYS A 24 17.27 18.39 12.68
C CYS A 24 15.77 18.65 12.56
N ASN A 25 15.01 18.45 13.63
CA ASN A 25 13.57 18.66 13.62
C ASN A 25 13.14 20.14 13.50
N ARG A 26 14.08 21.07 13.65
CA ARG A 26 13.91 22.52 13.58
C ARG A 26 15.12 23.14 12.88
N CYS A 27 14.91 24.29 12.27
CA CYS A 27 15.97 25.14 11.73
C CYS A 27 15.81 26.56 12.29
N GLY A 28 16.88 27.36 12.29
CA GLY A 28 16.90 28.74 12.79
C GLY A 28 16.86 28.87 14.32
N GLU A 29 16.54 27.79 15.02
CA GLU A 29 16.41 27.69 16.47
C GLU A 29 17.04 26.37 16.95
N PRO A 30 17.40 26.24 18.24
CA PRO A 30 17.80 24.96 18.82
C PRO A 30 16.73 23.88 18.60
N GLY A 31 17.16 22.76 18.04
CA GLY A 31 16.35 21.59 17.73
C GLY A 31 16.98 20.30 18.28
N GLU A 32 16.38 19.19 17.88
CA GLU A 32 16.84 17.84 18.21
C GLU A 32 16.95 16.99 16.94
N ARG A 33 17.95 16.12 16.92
CA ARG A 33 18.09 15.02 15.97
C ARG A 33 18.15 13.70 16.72
N LYS A 34 17.76 12.64 16.03
CA LYS A 34 17.65 11.29 16.62
C LYS A 34 18.32 10.26 15.73
N ARG A 35 18.77 9.15 16.30
CA ARG A 35 19.21 7.96 15.55
C ARG A 35 18.86 6.69 16.29
N LEU A 36 18.63 5.63 15.54
CA LEU A 36 18.37 4.30 16.08
C LEU A 36 19.64 3.45 16.05
N GLY A 37 19.77 2.57 17.04
CA GLY A 37 20.77 1.53 17.13
C GLY A 37 20.10 0.17 17.12
N TYR A 38 20.57 -0.75 16.28
CA TYR A 38 20.05 -2.11 16.20
C TYR A 38 21.11 -3.12 16.62
N CYS A 39 20.67 -4.23 17.20
CA CYS A 39 21.56 -5.31 17.62
C CYS A 39 22.04 -6.14 16.43
N TYR A 40 23.36 -6.35 16.34
CA TYR A 40 24.01 -7.26 15.41
C TYR A 40 24.92 -8.26 16.14
N ILE A 41 25.00 -9.47 15.58
CA ILE A 41 25.93 -10.53 16.00
C ILE A 41 26.92 -10.76 14.87
N LYS A 42 28.19 -10.83 15.22
CA LYS A 42 29.26 -11.17 14.28
C LYS A 42 30.06 -12.37 14.76
N ARG A 43 30.20 -13.36 13.89
CA ARG A 43 31.19 -14.45 14.01
C ARG A 43 32.47 -14.10 13.25
N PRO A 44 33.64 -14.64 13.64
CA PRO A 44 34.87 -14.52 12.89
C PRO A 44 34.66 -14.90 11.43
N LEU A 45 35.15 -14.06 10.51
CA LEU A 45 35.11 -14.27 9.06
C LEU A 45 33.70 -14.23 8.42
N GLU A 46 32.65 -13.92 9.18
CA GLU A 46 31.28 -13.75 8.67
C GLU A 46 30.85 -12.28 8.76
N ASP A 47 29.89 -11.91 7.90
CA ASP A 47 29.24 -10.62 7.97
C ASP A 47 28.29 -10.53 9.18
N PRO A 48 28.16 -9.34 9.81
CA PRO A 48 27.23 -9.18 10.92
C PRO A 48 25.79 -9.40 10.50
N VAL A 49 25.06 -10.19 11.28
CA VAL A 49 23.62 -10.45 11.07
C VAL A 49 22.77 -9.83 12.18
N PRO A 50 21.54 -9.38 11.89
CA PRO A 50 20.64 -8.88 12.93
C PRO A 50 20.39 -9.94 14.00
N CYS A 51 20.49 -9.57 15.28
CA CYS A 51 20.35 -10.51 16.40
C CYS A 51 19.02 -11.29 16.35
N GLY A 52 17.92 -10.63 15.97
CA GLY A 52 16.61 -11.27 15.86
C GLY A 52 16.52 -12.35 14.78
N LEU A 53 17.31 -12.26 13.70
CA LEU A 53 17.37 -13.31 12.68
C LEU A 53 18.22 -14.49 13.14
N TYR A 54 19.31 -14.21 13.85
CA TYR A 54 20.26 -15.22 14.29
C TYR A 54 19.75 -16.06 15.47
N LEU A 55 19.08 -15.44 16.44
CA LEU A 55 18.69 -16.07 17.71
C LEU A 55 17.35 -16.81 17.63
N GLY A 56 16.56 -16.62 16.56
CA GLY A 56 15.29 -17.32 16.35
C GLY A 56 14.31 -17.17 17.52
N GLU A 57 13.84 -18.31 18.07
CA GLU A 57 12.84 -18.37 19.14
C GLU A 57 13.42 -18.23 20.57
N MET A 58 14.73 -18.04 20.74
CA MET A 58 15.35 -17.79 22.05
C MET A 58 15.08 -16.36 22.57
N LYS A 59 13.83 -15.89 22.48
CA LYS A 59 13.39 -14.51 22.76
C LYS A 59 13.53 -14.09 24.22
N ASP A 60 13.54 -15.05 25.15
CA ASP A 60 13.43 -14.79 26.58
C ASP A 60 14.69 -14.21 27.25
N TRP A 61 15.83 -14.19 26.55
CA TRP A 61 17.11 -13.71 27.11
C TRP A 61 17.43 -12.23 26.85
N PHE A 62 16.58 -11.48 26.15
CA PHE A 62 17.09 -10.36 25.34
C PHE A 62 16.31 -9.03 25.44
N SER A 63 15.81 -8.68 26.63
CA SER A 63 15.34 -7.30 26.89
C SER A 63 16.40 -6.24 26.57
N ARG A 64 17.69 -6.61 26.62
CA ARG A 64 18.84 -5.76 26.25
C ARG A 64 19.14 -5.69 24.75
N LEU A 65 18.53 -6.51 23.90
CA LEU A 65 18.73 -6.47 22.44
C LEU A 65 17.64 -5.68 21.72
N GLN A 66 16.85 -4.92 22.46
CA GLN A 66 15.86 -4.01 21.88
C GLN A 66 16.56 -2.87 21.12
N PRO A 67 15.91 -2.31 20.10
CA PRO A 67 16.43 -1.12 19.43
C PRO A 67 16.69 0.01 20.42
N GLU A 68 17.85 0.63 20.31
CA GLU A 68 18.26 1.78 21.12
C GLU A 68 17.95 3.10 20.39
N LEU A 69 17.60 4.15 21.13
CA LEU A 69 17.37 5.49 20.60
C LEU A 69 18.36 6.48 21.22
N GLN A 70 19.08 7.22 20.39
CA GLN A 70 19.86 8.37 20.83
C GLN A 70 19.23 9.66 20.34
N VAL A 71 19.27 10.67 21.20
CA VAL A 71 18.79 12.03 20.94
C VAL A 71 19.92 13.00 21.21
N GLU A 72 20.12 13.96 20.32
CA GLU A 72 21.13 15.00 20.45
C GLU A 72 20.55 16.36 20.05
N ALA A 73 20.99 17.42 20.72
CA ALA A 73 20.69 18.77 20.31
C ALA A 73 21.36 19.10 18.97
N CYS A 74 20.67 19.84 18.12
CA CYS A 74 21.19 20.34 16.85
C CYS A 74 20.77 21.79 16.63
N HIS A 75 21.54 22.51 15.82
CA HIS A 75 21.18 23.85 15.37
C HIS A 75 21.63 23.99 13.91
N VAL A 76 20.66 24.10 13.01
CA VAL A 76 20.89 24.22 11.57
C VAL A 76 20.19 25.46 11.03
N GLN A 77 20.77 26.08 9.99
CA GLN A 77 20.15 27.23 9.32
C GLN A 77 18.95 26.79 8.49
N CYS A 78 17.92 27.64 8.41
CA CYS A 78 16.78 27.39 7.53
C CYS A 78 17.19 27.65 6.07
N GLY A 79 17.51 26.58 5.33
CA GLY A 79 17.53 26.59 3.87
C GLY A 79 16.12 26.34 3.30
N ASP A 80 16.02 25.71 2.12
CA ASP A 80 14.78 25.19 1.52
C ASP A 80 14.20 23.99 2.30
N TYR A 81 14.16 24.09 3.63
CA TYR A 81 13.55 23.12 4.52
C TYR A 81 12.04 23.10 4.28
N ARG A 82 11.58 22.18 3.44
CA ARG A 82 10.17 21.89 3.26
C ARG A 82 9.82 20.71 4.17
N PRO A 83 9.12 20.92 5.29
CA PRO A 83 8.53 19.80 6.01
C PRO A 83 7.56 19.10 5.06
N SER A 84 7.92 17.89 4.63
CA SER A 84 7.12 17.05 3.74
C SER A 84 5.84 16.60 4.44
N ARG A 85 4.82 17.47 4.45
CA ARG A 85 3.43 17.10 4.77
C ARG A 85 2.76 16.70 3.47
N VAL A 86 3.02 15.49 3.00
CA VAL A 86 2.31 14.96 1.84
C VAL A 86 0.99 14.39 2.36
N HIS A 87 -0.12 15.06 2.02
CA HIS A 87 -1.49 14.65 2.38
C HIS A 87 -2.19 13.88 1.25
N TYR A 88 -1.47 13.51 0.19
CA TYR A 88 -2.03 12.85 -0.98
C TYR A 88 -1.23 11.61 -1.34
N VAL A 89 -1.91 10.62 -1.92
CA VAL A 89 -1.26 9.43 -2.48
C VAL A 89 -0.49 9.85 -3.73
N SER A 90 0.81 9.55 -3.76
CA SER A 90 1.64 9.83 -4.93
C SER A 90 1.74 8.59 -5.84
N PHE A 91 1.77 8.81 -7.16
CA PHE A 91 2.05 7.79 -8.16
C PHE A 91 3.29 8.20 -8.92
N ASP A 92 4.33 7.38 -8.83
CA ASP A 92 5.63 7.68 -9.41
C ASP A 92 6.09 6.54 -10.31
N ASN A 93 7.03 6.82 -11.20
CA ASN A 93 7.61 5.82 -12.09
C ASN A 93 9.10 5.67 -11.81
N PHE A 94 9.63 4.47 -12.01
CA PHE A 94 11.06 4.21 -11.86
C PHE A 94 11.60 3.34 -12.99
N ARG A 95 12.90 3.49 -13.24
CA ARG A 95 13.64 2.66 -14.18
C ARG A 95 14.90 2.13 -13.52
N LEU A 96 15.07 0.82 -13.55
CA LEU A 96 16.35 0.18 -13.22
C LEU A 96 17.25 0.29 -14.45
N MET A 97 18.38 0.97 -14.32
CA MET A 97 19.40 1.04 -15.36
C MET A 97 20.32 -0.18 -15.27
N GLU A 98 20.81 -0.69 -16.40
CA GLU A 98 21.73 -1.84 -16.41
C GLU A 98 23.03 -1.56 -15.63
N GLU A 99 23.48 -0.30 -15.63
CA GLU A 99 24.65 0.16 -14.86
C GLU A 99 24.38 0.28 -13.35
N SER A 100 23.11 0.37 -12.97
CA SER A 100 22.68 0.54 -11.58
C SER A 100 22.02 -0.75 -11.12
N GLU A 101 22.81 -1.64 -10.50
CA GLU A 101 22.32 -2.94 -9.99
C GLU A 101 21.13 -2.81 -9.01
N SER A 102 20.85 -1.60 -8.51
CA SER A 102 19.77 -1.36 -7.55
C SER A 102 19.31 0.09 -7.51
N LEU A 103 18.10 0.30 -6.96
CA LEU A 103 17.52 1.61 -6.71
C LEU A 103 16.95 1.70 -5.29
N TRP A 104 16.98 2.90 -4.69
CA TRP A 104 16.36 3.18 -3.40
C TRP A 104 15.00 3.87 -3.58
N LEU A 105 13.96 3.29 -3.00
CA LEU A 105 12.63 3.86 -2.92
C LEU A 105 12.41 4.49 -1.54
N THR A 106 11.92 5.73 -1.52
CA THR A 106 11.60 6.45 -0.29
C THR A 106 10.10 6.59 -0.11
N CYS A 107 9.59 6.17 1.04
CA CYS A 107 8.18 6.35 1.36
C CYS A 107 7.95 7.74 1.96
N PRO A 108 7.02 8.55 1.43
CA PRO A 108 6.67 9.84 2.02
C PRO A 108 6.17 9.69 3.46
N VAL A 109 6.47 10.68 4.30
CA VAL A 109 5.99 10.78 5.69
C VAL A 109 6.45 9.65 6.63
N ALA A 110 7.24 8.71 6.12
CA ALA A 110 7.91 7.68 6.89
C ALA A 110 8.86 8.30 7.92
N SER A 111 8.92 7.73 9.11
CA SER A 111 9.90 8.10 10.13
C SER A 111 10.12 6.95 11.10
N ILE A 112 11.01 7.12 12.07
CA ILE A 112 11.20 6.14 13.15
C ILE A 112 9.93 5.90 13.99
N TYR A 113 8.99 6.85 14.01
CA TYR A 113 7.73 6.73 14.75
C TYR A 113 6.56 6.26 13.87
N ARG A 114 6.71 6.40 12.54
CA ARG A 114 5.69 6.04 11.55
C ARG A 114 6.30 5.00 10.62
N PRO A 115 6.32 3.72 11.03
CA PRO A 115 6.97 2.65 10.27
C PRO A 115 6.26 2.41 8.95
N VAL A 116 7.03 1.96 7.96
CA VAL A 116 6.57 1.69 6.60
C VAL A 116 6.38 0.20 6.40
N ASN A 117 5.24 -0.17 5.82
CA ASN A 117 5.03 -1.49 5.23
C ASN A 117 5.15 -1.37 3.71
N TRP A 118 5.79 -2.35 3.08
CA TRP A 118 6.01 -2.37 1.64
C TRP A 118 5.29 -3.56 1.01
N GLU A 119 4.79 -3.36 -0.20
CA GLU A 119 4.32 -4.43 -1.08
C GLU A 119 5.09 -4.40 -2.40
N ALA A 120 5.32 -5.59 -2.97
CA ALA A 120 5.79 -5.77 -4.33
C ALA A 120 4.76 -6.61 -5.10
N ASN A 121 4.22 -6.09 -6.21
CA ASN A 121 3.15 -6.72 -6.98
C ASN A 121 1.95 -7.18 -6.12
N SER A 122 1.56 -6.35 -5.15
CA SER A 122 0.50 -6.63 -4.15
C SER A 122 0.80 -7.79 -3.20
N ILE A 123 2.07 -8.21 -3.09
CA ILE A 123 2.54 -9.17 -2.09
C ILE A 123 3.24 -8.37 -0.98
N PRO A 124 2.78 -8.43 0.28
CA PRO A 124 3.45 -7.79 1.40
C PRO A 124 4.86 -8.33 1.59
N LEU A 125 5.84 -7.42 1.71
CA LEU A 125 7.22 -7.77 2.01
C LEU A 125 7.36 -8.02 3.51
N THR A 126 7.84 -9.19 3.90
CA THR A 126 8.06 -9.49 5.31
C THR A 126 9.32 -8.79 5.82
N TRP A 127 9.46 -8.72 7.14
CA TRP A 127 10.71 -8.27 7.77
C TRP A 127 11.88 -9.18 7.41
N HIS A 128 11.64 -10.49 7.29
CA HIS A 128 12.67 -11.44 6.91
C HIS A 128 13.20 -11.15 5.51
N ASP A 129 12.31 -10.94 4.53
CA ASP A 129 12.67 -10.64 3.14
C ASP A 129 13.50 -9.36 3.02
N GLN A 130 13.20 -8.36 3.85
CA GLN A 130 13.90 -7.07 3.85
C GLN A 130 15.24 -7.10 4.61
N LEU A 131 15.39 -8.00 5.58
CA LEU A 131 16.57 -8.13 6.43
C LEU A 131 17.59 -9.13 5.88
N SER A 132 17.16 -10.09 5.06
CA SER A 132 18.04 -11.12 4.49
C SER A 132 19.04 -10.57 3.47
N GLY A 133 18.76 -9.41 2.86
CA GLY A 133 19.66 -8.76 1.90
C GLY A 133 19.75 -9.46 0.54
N GLN A 134 19.11 -10.62 0.38
CA GLN A 134 19.19 -11.46 -0.81
C GLN A 134 18.34 -10.90 -1.96
N ASP A 135 17.20 -10.34 -1.59
CA ASP A 135 16.13 -9.92 -2.49
C ASP A 135 15.78 -8.44 -2.25
N PHE A 136 15.88 -7.99 -1.00
CA PHE A 136 15.69 -6.60 -0.62
C PHE A 136 16.68 -6.23 0.46
N SER A 137 17.03 -4.95 0.53
CA SER A 137 17.70 -4.40 1.71
C SER A 137 17.01 -3.11 2.12
N TYR A 138 17.10 -2.75 3.41
CA TYR A 138 16.54 -1.50 3.90
C TYR A 138 17.66 -0.60 4.43
N PHE A 139 17.39 0.70 4.36
CA PHE A 139 18.18 1.73 5.00
C PHE A 139 17.22 2.73 5.63
N LEU A 140 17.59 3.38 6.73
CA LEU A 140 16.77 4.47 7.27
C LEU A 140 17.18 5.77 6.57
N ASP A 141 16.21 6.43 5.95
CA ASP A 141 16.39 7.74 5.33
C ASP A 141 17.09 8.69 6.29
N GLN A 142 18.17 9.33 5.85
CA GLN A 142 19.00 10.17 6.73
C GLN A 142 18.26 11.41 7.22
N SER A 143 17.19 11.84 6.56
CA SER A 143 16.46 13.05 6.94
C SER A 143 15.35 12.77 7.95
N THR A 144 14.63 11.66 7.80
CA THR A 144 13.43 11.30 8.57
C THR A 144 13.60 10.08 9.47
N GLY A 145 14.65 9.29 9.21
CA GLY A 145 14.84 7.94 9.73
C GLY A 145 13.75 6.97 9.30
N GLY A 146 12.96 7.31 8.27
CA GLY A 146 11.96 6.44 7.68
C GLY A 146 12.61 5.33 6.85
N LYS A 147 12.03 4.13 6.86
CA LYS A 147 12.58 2.97 6.15
C LYS A 147 12.50 3.14 4.62
N GLN A 148 13.65 3.22 3.96
CA GLN A 148 13.82 3.12 2.50
C GLN A 148 13.97 1.66 2.08
N LEU A 149 13.51 1.35 0.87
CA LEU A 149 13.58 0.02 0.29
C LEU A 149 14.56 0.02 -0.89
N LYS A 150 15.59 -0.82 -0.82
CA LYS A 150 16.46 -1.13 -1.97
C LYS A 150 15.83 -2.22 -2.80
N ILE A 151 15.68 -1.98 -4.09
CA ILE A 151 15.09 -2.90 -5.05
C ILE A 151 16.11 -3.30 -6.13
N PHE A 152 15.95 -4.50 -6.68
CA PHE A 152 16.84 -5.08 -7.68
C PHE A 152 16.12 -5.57 -8.95
N TRP A 153 14.78 -5.63 -8.95
CA TRP A 153 13.99 -6.05 -10.11
C TRP A 153 12.78 -5.14 -10.35
N GLN A 154 12.15 -5.31 -11.52
CA GLN A 154 10.97 -4.55 -11.89
C GLN A 154 9.71 -5.17 -11.27
N ALA A 155 9.01 -4.40 -10.45
CA ALA A 155 7.72 -4.73 -9.89
C ALA A 155 6.95 -3.43 -9.59
N THR A 156 5.64 -3.52 -9.38
CA THR A 156 4.88 -2.40 -8.82
C THR A 156 5.09 -2.41 -7.31
N TYR A 157 5.75 -1.36 -6.79
CA TYR A 157 6.01 -1.23 -5.37
C TYR A 157 5.03 -0.25 -4.72
N LYS A 158 4.51 -0.59 -3.55
CA LYS A 158 3.64 0.30 -2.77
C LYS A 158 4.17 0.45 -1.36
N CYS A 159 4.09 1.66 -0.81
CA CYS A 159 4.41 1.89 0.59
C CYS A 159 3.17 2.34 1.36
N PHE A 160 3.03 1.80 2.56
CA PHE A 160 1.94 2.08 3.47
C PHE A 160 2.49 2.57 4.81
N VAL A 161 1.93 3.66 5.32
CA VAL A 161 2.24 4.19 6.65
C VAL A 161 0.93 4.25 7.41
N GLU A 162 0.89 3.67 8.61
CA GLU A 162 -0.35 3.57 9.41
C GLU A 162 -1.52 2.91 8.63
N GLN A 163 -1.20 1.93 7.78
CA GLN A 163 -2.14 1.21 6.90
C GLN A 163 -2.73 2.05 5.77
N GLU A 164 -2.30 3.30 5.60
CA GLU A 164 -2.69 4.15 4.48
C GLU A 164 -1.65 4.08 3.36
N LEU A 165 -2.11 3.94 2.11
CA LEU A 165 -1.24 3.99 0.94
C LEU A 165 -0.67 5.40 0.78
N MET A 166 0.66 5.52 0.80
CA MET A 166 1.35 6.81 0.65
C MET A 166 1.88 7.03 -0.76
N VAL A 167 2.44 5.99 -1.37
CA VAL A 167 2.95 6.04 -2.74
C VAL A 167 2.85 4.69 -3.45
N GLN A 168 2.69 4.74 -4.76
CA GLN A 168 2.88 3.60 -5.66
C GLN A 168 3.95 3.95 -6.71
N PHE A 169 4.98 3.10 -6.80
CA PHE A 169 6.03 3.16 -7.82
C PHE A 169 5.76 2.13 -8.90
N ASN A 170 5.63 2.58 -10.14
CA ASN A 170 5.41 1.71 -11.29
C ASN A 170 6.71 1.60 -12.10
N PRO A 171 7.07 0.41 -12.60
CA PRO A 171 8.19 0.29 -13.50
C PRO A 171 7.87 0.99 -14.82
N GLU A 172 8.79 1.78 -15.34
CA GLU A 172 8.67 2.33 -16.68
C GLU A 172 8.61 1.20 -17.71
N ALA A 173 7.59 1.22 -18.57
CA ALA A 173 7.49 0.28 -19.67
C ALA A 173 8.70 0.46 -20.60
N ARG A 174 9.37 -0.65 -20.93
CA ARG A 174 10.37 -0.62 -22.00
C ARG A 174 9.67 -0.21 -23.31
N PRO A 175 10.28 0.62 -24.18
CA PRO A 175 9.68 1.05 -25.44
C PRO A 175 9.12 -0.12 -26.27
N GLU A 176 9.85 -1.24 -26.30
CA GLU A 176 9.46 -2.49 -26.99
C GLU A 176 8.16 -3.11 -26.43
N MET A 177 7.96 -3.05 -25.11
CA MET A 177 6.73 -3.53 -24.47
C MET A 177 5.55 -2.59 -24.71
N LEU A 178 5.82 -1.29 -24.82
CA LEU A 178 4.80 -0.29 -25.15
C LEU A 178 4.32 -0.45 -26.58
N GLU A 179 5.22 -0.72 -27.52
CA GLU A 179 4.89 -1.08 -28.90
C GLU A 179 4.12 -2.40 -28.99
N ALA A 180 4.56 -3.44 -28.27
CA ALA A 180 3.84 -4.71 -28.21
C ALA A 180 2.43 -4.56 -27.59
N GLN A 181 2.28 -3.76 -26.52
CA GLN A 181 0.97 -3.45 -25.95
C GLN A 181 0.09 -2.66 -26.91
N ARG A 182 0.66 -1.69 -27.63
CA ARG A 182 -0.06 -0.88 -28.61
C ARG A 182 -0.54 -1.74 -29.79
N MET A 183 0.31 -2.64 -30.26
CA MET A 183 -0.04 -3.64 -31.28
C MET A 183 -1.10 -4.61 -30.78
N ALA A 184 -0.99 -5.12 -29.55
CA ALA A 184 -2.02 -5.98 -28.95
C ALA A 184 -3.36 -5.26 -28.73
N MET A 185 -3.35 -3.96 -28.40
CA MET A 185 -4.56 -3.14 -28.28
C MET A 185 -5.23 -2.92 -29.65
N LEU A 186 -4.42 -2.69 -30.69
CA LEU A 186 -4.88 -2.57 -32.07
C LEU A 186 -5.44 -3.91 -32.60
N GLU A 187 -4.81 -5.03 -32.25
CA GLU A 187 -5.31 -6.38 -32.57
C GLU A 187 -6.61 -6.70 -31.80
N ALA A 188 -6.71 -6.32 -30.53
CA ALA A 188 -7.93 -6.49 -29.74
C ALA A 188 -9.09 -5.61 -30.26
N GLN A 189 -8.79 -4.40 -30.76
CA GLN A 189 -9.77 -3.55 -31.44
C GLN A 189 -10.17 -4.10 -32.81
N GLY A 190 -9.24 -4.70 -33.57
CA GLY A 190 -9.53 -5.38 -34.84
C GLY A 190 -10.30 -6.69 -34.68
N ALA A 191 -10.09 -7.42 -33.58
CA ALA A 191 -10.85 -8.63 -33.24
C ALA A 191 -12.27 -8.32 -32.70
N GLY A 192 -12.51 -7.09 -32.25
CA GLY A 192 -13.80 -6.60 -31.78
C GLY A 192 -14.89 -6.47 -32.85
N GLU A 193 -14.53 -6.54 -34.14
CA GLU A 193 -15.50 -6.41 -35.24
C GLU A 193 -16.10 -7.76 -35.68
N VAL A 194 -15.58 -8.90 -35.23
CA VAL A 194 -16.02 -10.24 -35.72
C VAL A 194 -16.70 -11.12 -34.66
N THR A 195 -16.76 -10.73 -33.38
CA THR A 195 -17.58 -11.46 -32.40
C THR A 195 -18.47 -10.57 -31.54
N ALA A 196 -19.35 -9.79 -32.18
CA ALA A 196 -20.60 -9.34 -31.56
C ALA A 196 -21.56 -10.53 -31.38
N ARG A 197 -21.23 -11.45 -30.47
CA ARG A 197 -22.18 -12.39 -29.86
C ARG A 197 -22.73 -11.81 -28.55
N SER A 198 -22.95 -10.49 -28.53
CA SER A 198 -23.84 -9.84 -27.55
C SER A 198 -25.20 -9.70 -28.22
N GLY A 199 -26.18 -10.49 -27.78
CA GLY A 199 -27.52 -10.42 -28.39
C GLY A 199 -28.59 -11.30 -27.78
N LYS A 200 -28.22 -12.36 -27.03
CA LYS A 200 -29.23 -13.23 -26.38
C LYS A 200 -29.39 -13.00 -24.89
N ALA A 201 -28.30 -12.88 -24.12
CA ALA A 201 -28.40 -12.71 -22.66
C ALA A 201 -28.95 -11.33 -22.25
N ASP A 202 -28.47 -10.25 -22.88
CA ASP A 202 -28.96 -8.88 -22.61
C ASP A 202 -30.41 -8.65 -23.08
N SER A 203 -30.84 -9.34 -24.13
CA SER A 203 -32.21 -9.26 -24.63
C SER A 203 -33.19 -9.94 -23.65
N VAL A 204 -32.83 -11.12 -23.13
CA VAL A 204 -33.64 -11.84 -22.15
C VAL A 204 -33.71 -11.09 -20.81
N LEU A 205 -32.61 -10.49 -20.34
CA LEU A 205 -32.59 -9.70 -19.12
C LEU A 205 -33.44 -8.43 -19.25
N LYS A 206 -33.35 -7.72 -20.39
CA LYS A 206 -34.20 -6.55 -20.68
C LYS A 206 -35.68 -6.94 -20.77
N GLN A 207 -36.00 -8.08 -21.39
CA GLN A 207 -37.37 -8.57 -21.49
C GLN A 207 -37.94 -8.97 -20.12
N LEU A 208 -37.13 -9.62 -19.27
CA LEU A 208 -37.51 -9.93 -17.88
C LEU A 208 -37.72 -8.67 -17.04
N MET A 209 -36.84 -7.68 -17.16
CA MET A 209 -37.02 -6.38 -16.48
C MET A 209 -38.30 -5.66 -16.94
N LEU A 210 -38.60 -5.69 -18.24
CA LEU A 210 -39.81 -5.07 -18.77
C LEU A 210 -41.06 -5.76 -18.23
N MET A 211 -41.06 -7.10 -18.17
CA MET A 211 -42.17 -7.88 -17.59
C MET A 211 -42.35 -7.57 -16.10
N LEU A 212 -41.26 -7.45 -15.34
CA LEU A 212 -41.31 -7.09 -13.92
C LEU A 212 -41.91 -5.69 -13.70
N LEU A 213 -41.55 -4.72 -14.55
CA LEU A 213 -42.09 -3.35 -14.52
C LEU A 213 -43.59 -3.32 -14.87
N VAL A 214 -44.03 -4.10 -15.85
CA VAL A 214 -45.46 -4.17 -16.21
C VAL A 214 -46.27 -4.82 -15.09
N VAL A 215 -45.78 -5.90 -14.48
CA VAL A 215 -46.47 -6.57 -13.36
C VAL A 215 -46.56 -5.65 -12.13
N THR A 216 -45.48 -4.94 -11.79
CA THR A 216 -45.47 -4.03 -10.64
C THR A 216 -46.36 -2.81 -10.84
N THR A 217 -46.38 -2.24 -12.05
CA THR A 217 -47.29 -1.13 -12.39
C THR A 217 -48.76 -1.56 -12.38
N LEU A 218 -49.09 -2.72 -12.94
CA LEU A 218 -50.46 -3.28 -12.88
C LEU A 218 -50.89 -3.57 -11.43
N ALA A 219 -49.99 -4.09 -10.59
CA ALA A 219 -50.28 -4.32 -9.18
C ALA A 219 -50.54 -3.01 -8.42
N LEU A 220 -49.72 -1.98 -8.67
CA LEU A 220 -49.89 -0.65 -8.09
C LEU A 220 -51.19 0.01 -8.55
N VAL A 221 -51.52 -0.09 -9.84
CA VAL A 221 -52.79 0.42 -10.39
C VAL A 221 -53.99 -0.33 -9.79
N GLY A 222 -53.92 -1.66 -9.66
CA GLY A 222 -54.96 -2.45 -9.01
C GLY A 222 -55.13 -2.12 -7.53
N LEU A 223 -54.04 -1.85 -6.82
CA LEU A 223 -54.06 -1.41 -5.43
C LEU A 223 -54.70 -0.02 -5.31
N LEU A 224 -54.32 0.91 -6.18
CA LEU A 224 -54.91 2.25 -6.27
C LEU A 224 -56.40 2.20 -6.60
N PHE A 225 -56.83 1.29 -7.50
CA PHE A 225 -58.24 1.12 -7.84
C PHE A 225 -59.07 0.59 -6.66
N LYS A 226 -58.50 -0.32 -5.85
CA LYS A 226 -59.15 -0.77 -4.60
C LYS A 226 -59.22 0.32 -3.52
N VAL A 227 -58.25 1.24 -3.49
CA VAL A 227 -58.21 2.35 -2.52
C VAL A 227 -59.14 3.50 -2.94
N LEU A 228 -59.24 3.78 -4.24
CA LEU A 228 -60.03 4.91 -4.78
C LEU A 228 -61.50 4.54 -5.06
N CYS A 229 -61.82 3.26 -5.25
CA CYS A 229 -63.19 2.78 -5.41
C CYS A 229 -63.57 1.83 -4.26
N PRO A 230 -63.94 2.34 -3.07
CA PRO A 230 -64.56 1.50 -2.06
C PRO A 230 -65.88 0.99 -2.63
N ALA A 231 -66.04 -0.33 -2.70
CA ALA A 231 -67.24 -1.00 -3.18
C ALA A 231 -68.47 -0.48 -2.41
N GLN A 232 -69.23 0.40 -3.05
CA GLN A 232 -70.49 0.92 -2.53
C GLN A 232 -71.57 -0.13 -2.74
N GLY A 233 -71.66 -1.08 -1.80
CA GLY A 233 -72.81 -1.97 -1.71
C GLY A 233 -74.04 -1.20 -1.24
N LYS A 234 -75.08 -1.11 -2.09
CA LYS A 234 -76.48 -1.11 -1.62
C LYS A 234 -77.49 -1.36 -2.77
N ARG A 235 -78.30 -2.39 -2.58
CA ARG A 235 -79.58 -2.69 -3.25
C ARG A 235 -80.41 -1.42 -3.50
N SER A 236 -80.98 -1.30 -4.69
CA SER A 236 -82.24 -0.59 -4.92
C SER A 236 -83.03 -1.28 -6.04
N ASN A 237 -84.16 -1.87 -5.68
CA ASN A 237 -85.20 -2.29 -6.62
C ASN A 237 -85.92 -1.04 -7.12
N GLN A 238 -85.95 -0.78 -8.43
CA GLN A 238 -87.02 0.04 -9.01
C GLN A 238 -87.50 -0.52 -10.34
N ILE A 239 -88.82 -0.65 -10.37
CA ILE A 239 -89.72 -1.17 -11.39
C ILE A 239 -89.83 -0.14 -12.52
N LEU A 240 -89.77 -0.62 -13.76
CA LEU A 240 -89.93 0.20 -14.97
C LEU A 240 -91.43 0.30 -15.28
N LEU A 241 -91.97 1.52 -15.15
CA LEU A 241 -93.36 1.85 -15.46
C LEU A 241 -93.48 2.17 -16.95
N VAL A 242 -94.44 1.48 -17.57
CA VAL A 242 -94.85 1.56 -18.97
C VAL A 242 -95.44 2.94 -19.28
N LYS A 243 -95.19 3.42 -20.50
CA LYS A 243 -96.20 4.13 -21.30
C LYS A 243 -96.25 3.54 -22.69
#